data_AF-J9F9C7-F1
#
_entry.id   AF-J9F9C7-F1
#
_cell.length_a   1.000
_cell.length_b   1.000
_cell.length_c   1.000
_cell.angle_alpha   90.00
_cell.angle_beta   90.00
_cell.angle_gamma   90.00
#
_symmetry.space_group_name_H-M   'P 1'
#
loop_
_entity.id
_entity.type
_entity.pdbx_description
1 polymer ?
#
loop_
_entity_poly.entity_id
_entity_poly.type
_entity_poly.pdbx_seq_one_letter_code
_entity_poly.pdbx_strand_id
1 'polypeptide(L)'
;THSVSGRVITRKVPGQISFPKILNIAPFCTQIAKRIEKGLKKVCYSLYGVVSHFGDLSSGHYVAFIKNRYPSSQTEKFFYESANLSPPDSVVTCSASELKEIIEGPCDGEWYYASDMSVSSVSESRVLDTEAYVLFYERIL
;
A
#
# COMPACT_ATOMS: atom_id res chain seq x y z
N THR A 1 16.02 -0.88 -26.33
CA THR A 1 16.95 -1.49 -27.30
C THR A 1 16.97 -0.62 -28.54
N HIS A 2 18.14 -0.26 -29.05
CA HIS A 2 18.23 0.55 -30.26
C HIS A 2 17.84 -0.31 -31.46
N SER A 3 16.80 0.10 -32.19
CA SER A 3 16.54 -0.42 -33.53
C SER A 3 17.62 0.10 -34.48
N VAL A 4 17.96 -0.71 -35.49
CA VAL A 4 18.87 -0.37 -36.60
C VAL A 4 18.44 0.92 -37.33
N SER A 5 17.18 1.36 -37.19
CA SER A 5 16.66 2.62 -37.75
C SER A 5 16.82 3.86 -36.85
N GLY A 6 17.53 3.77 -35.72
CA GLY A 6 17.67 4.90 -34.78
C GLY A 6 16.39 5.23 -33.99
N ARG A 7 15.28 4.54 -34.23
CA ARG A 7 14.02 4.71 -33.49
C ARG A 7 14.17 4.06 -32.10
N VAL A 8 14.02 4.87 -31.05
CA VAL A 8 13.97 4.37 -29.66
C VAL A 8 12.68 3.57 -29.50
N ILE A 9 12.81 2.28 -29.17
CA ILE A 9 11.69 1.43 -28.81
C ILE A 9 11.63 1.35 -27.30
N THR A 10 10.53 1.85 -26.73
CA THR A 10 10.15 1.63 -25.33
C THR A 10 9.19 0.45 -25.25
N ARG A 11 9.26 -0.33 -24.17
CA ARG A 11 8.32 -1.42 -23.90
C ARG A 11 7.98 -1.43 -22.42
N LYS A 12 6.77 -1.88 -22.08
CA LYS A 12 6.43 -2.22 -20.70
C LYS A 12 7.35 -3.35 -20.25
N VAL A 13 7.92 -3.25 -19.05
CA VAL A 13 8.67 -4.36 -18.45
C VAL A 13 7.63 -5.34 -17.90
N PRO A 14 7.53 -6.57 -18.44
CA PRO A 14 6.61 -7.57 -17.90
C PRO A 14 7.19 -8.19 -16.62
N GLY A 15 6.33 -8.78 -15.80
CA GLY A 15 6.75 -9.54 -14.63
C GLY A 15 5.95 -9.19 -13.40
N GLN A 16 5.51 -10.22 -12.69
CA GLN A 16 4.90 -10.07 -11.38
C GLN A 16 5.97 -9.66 -10.36
N ILE A 17 5.72 -8.54 -9.70
CA ILE A 17 6.52 -8.08 -8.56
C ILE A 17 5.72 -8.46 -7.32
N SER A 18 6.33 -9.25 -6.43
CA SER A 18 5.71 -9.55 -5.15
C SER A 18 5.71 -8.31 -4.27
N PHE A 19 4.60 -8.09 -3.57
CA PHE A 19 4.45 -7.00 -2.61
C PHE A 19 3.83 -7.52 -1.32
N PRO A 20 4.27 -7.01 -0.15
CA PRO A 20 3.81 -7.53 1.12
C PRO A 20 2.47 -6.93 1.51
N LYS A 21 1.63 -7.72 2.19
CA LYS A 21 0.43 -7.19 2.86
C LYS A 21 0.76 -6.11 3.89
N ILE A 22 1.81 -6.34 4.68
CA ILE A 22 2.33 -5.41 5.69
C ILE A 22 3.71 -4.92 5.28
N LEU A 23 3.83 -3.62 5.05
CA LEU A 23 5.08 -2.97 4.66
C LEU A 23 5.70 -2.26 5.86
N ASN A 24 6.87 -2.71 6.31
CA ASN A 24 7.67 -1.97 7.30
C ASN A 24 8.63 -1.01 6.59
N ILE A 25 8.35 0.29 6.64
CA ILE A 25 9.17 1.32 5.98
C ILE A 25 10.32 1.84 6.86
N ALA A 26 10.35 1.48 8.16
CA ALA A 26 11.35 1.98 9.10
C ALA A 26 12.83 1.88 8.63
N PRO A 27 13.27 0.81 7.94
CA PRO A 27 14.64 0.71 7.43
C PRO A 27 15.01 1.77 6.39
N PHE A 28 14.02 2.36 5.71
CA PHE A 28 14.19 3.32 4.62
C PHE A 28 13.92 4.77 5.06
N CYS A 29 13.51 4.97 6.31
CA CYS A 29 13.21 6.29 6.86
C CYS A 29 14.36 6.83 7.72
N THR A 30 14.62 8.14 7.58
CA THR A 30 15.45 8.87 8.55
C THR A 30 14.78 8.90 9.92
N GLN A 31 15.53 9.14 10.99
CA GLN A 31 14.99 9.16 12.34
C GLN A 31 13.84 10.17 12.52
N ILE A 32 13.92 11.32 11.85
CA ILE A 32 12.87 12.35 11.85
C ILE A 32 11.64 11.86 11.09
N ALA A 33 11.84 11.18 9.95
CA ALA A 33 10.75 10.70 9.11
C ALA A 33 9.99 9.52 9.72
N LYS A 34 10.61 8.74 10.62
CA LYS A 34 9.93 7.59 11.25
C LYS A 34 8.69 8.00 12.04
N ARG A 35 8.68 9.20 12.66
CA ARG A 35 7.54 9.70 13.48
C ARG A 35 7.00 8.61 14.45
N ILE A 36 7.89 7.93 15.17
CA ILE A 36 7.59 6.88 16.17
C ILE A 36 8.32 7.17 17.48
N GLU A 37 7.80 6.64 18.59
CA GLU A 37 8.38 6.78 19.94
C GLU A 37 9.80 6.21 20.05
N LYS A 38 10.56 6.73 21.02
CA LYS A 38 11.85 6.17 21.39
C LYS A 38 11.67 4.71 21.82
N GLY A 39 12.32 3.80 21.11
CA GLY A 39 12.25 2.36 21.37
C GLY A 39 11.44 1.58 20.33
N LEU A 40 10.52 2.23 19.62
CA LEU A 40 9.85 1.61 18.47
C LEU A 40 10.82 1.50 17.29
N LYS A 41 10.80 0.34 16.62
CA LYS A 41 11.73 0.00 15.53
C LYS A 41 11.05 -0.23 14.19
N LYS A 42 9.71 -0.25 14.16
CA LYS A 42 8.92 -0.53 12.96
C LYS A 42 7.97 0.62 12.68
N VAL A 43 7.75 0.89 11.41
CA VAL A 43 6.73 1.81 10.89
C VAL A 43 5.95 0.97 9.88
N CYS A 44 4.85 0.39 10.33
CA CYS A 44 4.10 -0.56 9.53
C CYS A 44 2.96 0.13 8.79
N TYR A 45 2.79 -0.26 7.53
CA TYR A 45 1.67 0.10 6.71
C TYR A 45 0.94 -1.15 6.24
N SER A 46 -0.38 -1.08 6.12
CA SER A 46 -1.22 -2.14 5.57
C SER A 46 -1.62 -1.82 4.15
N LEU A 47 -1.52 -2.80 3.26
CA LEU A 47 -2.00 -2.70 1.89
C LEU A 47 -3.53 -2.66 1.88
N TYR A 48 -4.11 -1.66 1.24
CA TYR A 48 -5.57 -1.54 1.09
C TYR A 48 -6.02 -1.33 -0.35
N GLY A 49 -5.09 -1.07 -1.27
CA GLY A 49 -5.41 -0.84 -2.67
C GLY A 49 -4.29 -1.26 -3.61
N VAL A 50 -4.66 -1.89 -4.73
CA VAL A 50 -3.75 -2.24 -5.81
C VAL A 50 -4.36 -1.80 -7.12
N VAL A 51 -3.62 -1.05 -7.92
CA VAL A 51 -4.00 -0.76 -9.31
C VAL A 51 -3.15 -1.64 -10.20
N SER A 52 -3.79 -2.38 -11.10
CA SER A 52 -3.11 -3.15 -12.15
C SER A 52 -3.42 -2.57 -13.52
N HIS A 53 -2.48 -2.70 -14.44
CA HIS A 53 -2.60 -2.21 -15.81
C HIS A 53 -2.34 -3.33 -16.81
N PHE A 54 -3.33 -3.61 -17.67
CA PHE A 54 -3.21 -4.58 -18.75
C PHE A 54 -2.99 -3.87 -20.07
N GLY A 55 -1.91 -4.18 -20.77
CA GLY A 55 -1.58 -3.54 -22.05
C GLY A 55 -0.12 -3.15 -22.14
N ASP A 56 0.17 -2.26 -23.08
CA ASP A 56 1.51 -1.75 -23.36
C ASP A 56 1.63 -0.27 -22.96
N LEU A 57 2.66 0.43 -23.45
CA LEU A 57 2.87 1.86 -23.14
C LEU A 57 1.98 2.80 -23.97
N SER A 58 1.30 2.28 -25.00
CA SER A 58 0.47 3.05 -25.93
C SER A 58 -1.02 2.92 -25.60
N SER A 59 -1.44 1.76 -25.08
CA SER A 59 -2.82 1.47 -24.74
C SER A 59 -2.91 0.41 -23.66
N GLY A 60 -3.98 0.48 -22.87
CA GLY A 60 -4.30 -0.57 -21.93
C GLY A 60 -5.49 -0.23 -21.05
N HIS A 61 -5.73 -1.11 -20.09
CA HIS A 61 -6.88 -1.08 -19.20
C HIS A 61 -6.42 -1.09 -17.75
N TYR A 62 -6.96 -0.17 -16.95
CA TYR A 62 -6.69 -0.10 -15.53
C TYR A 62 -7.81 -0.76 -14.75
N VAL A 63 -7.41 -1.57 -13.77
CA VAL A 63 -8.32 -2.19 -12.80
C VAL A 63 -7.83 -1.89 -11.40
N ALA A 64 -8.74 -1.92 -10.44
CA ALA A 64 -8.40 -1.72 -9.04
C ALA A 64 -8.84 -2.90 -8.19
N PHE A 65 -8.01 -3.25 -7.21
CA PHE A 65 -8.37 -4.12 -6.10
C PHE A 65 -8.42 -3.25 -4.85
N ILE A 66 -9.53 -3.25 -4.15
CA ILE A 66 -9.77 -2.39 -2.99
C ILE A 66 -10.19 -3.27 -1.81
N LYS A 67 -9.56 -3.04 -0.66
CA LYS A 67 -9.94 -3.67 0.60
C LYS A 67 -11.01 -2.84 1.29
N ASN A 68 -12.13 -3.45 1.62
CA ASN A 68 -13.07 -2.86 2.56
C ASN A 68 -12.41 -2.84 3.94
N ARG A 69 -12.45 -1.69 4.61
CA ARG A 69 -11.76 -1.48 5.88
C ARG A 69 -12.67 -0.77 6.85
N TYR A 70 -12.55 -1.16 8.12
CA TYR A 70 -13.16 -0.38 9.20
C TYR A 70 -12.29 0.85 9.45
N PRO A 71 -12.90 2.02 9.69
CA PRO A 71 -12.16 3.19 10.14
C PRO A 71 -11.35 2.85 11.40
N SER A 72 -10.08 3.26 11.42
CA SER A 72 -9.19 3.09 12.57
C SER A 72 -8.90 4.47 13.17
N SER A 73 -9.12 4.62 14.47
CA SER A 73 -8.87 5.88 15.17
C SER A 73 -7.41 6.32 15.07
N GLN A 74 -6.48 5.37 14.97
CA GLN A 74 -5.04 5.62 14.83
C GLN A 74 -4.71 6.21 13.46
N THR A 75 -5.25 5.62 12.39
CA THR A 75 -5.07 6.08 11.02
C THR A 75 -5.71 7.45 10.81
N GLU A 76 -6.92 7.68 11.33
CA GLU A 76 -7.60 8.98 11.29
C GLU A 76 -6.81 10.07 12.02
N LYS A 77 -6.33 9.77 13.24
CA LYS A 77 -5.48 10.68 14.02
C LYS A 77 -4.20 11.04 13.25
N PHE A 78 -3.54 10.06 12.65
CA PHE A 78 -2.34 10.30 11.85
C PHE A 78 -2.59 11.21 10.64
N PHE A 79 -3.70 11.03 9.92
CA PHE A 79 -4.06 11.89 8.81
C PHE A 79 -4.36 13.32 9.27
N TYR A 80 -5.09 13.47 10.38
CA TYR A 80 -5.39 14.77 10.96
C TYR A 80 -4.12 15.52 11.39
N GLU A 81 -3.19 14.85 12.07
CA GLU A 81 -1.91 15.43 12.48
C GLU A 81 -1.03 15.79 11.29
N SER A 82 -0.98 14.92 10.28
CA SER A 82 -0.19 15.16 9.07
C SER A 82 -0.72 16.32 8.24
N ALA A 83 -2.05 16.50 8.17
CA ALA A 83 -2.68 17.61 7.44
C ALA A 83 -2.47 18.95 8.14
N ASN A 84 -2.47 18.97 9.47
CA ASN A 84 -2.34 20.20 10.25
C ASN A 84 -0.88 20.63 10.50
N LEU A 85 0.10 19.89 9.96
CA LEU A 85 1.54 20.16 10.11
C LEU A 85 2.00 20.39 11.57
N SER A 86 1.22 19.93 12.55
CA SER A 86 1.65 19.99 13.95
C SER A 86 3.01 19.30 14.07
N PRO A 87 3.98 19.87 14.81
CA PRO A 87 5.25 19.21 15.06
C PRO A 87 5.01 17.77 15.54
N PRO A 88 5.89 16.81 15.21
CA PRO A 88 5.69 15.37 15.44
C PRO A 88 5.75 14.96 16.93
N ASP A 89 5.32 15.83 17.85
CA ASP A 89 5.24 15.57 19.28
C ASP A 89 4.04 14.68 19.64
N SER A 90 3.04 14.58 18.75
CA SER A 90 1.93 13.64 18.95
C SER A 90 2.36 12.26 18.47
N VAL A 91 3.11 11.58 19.33
CA VAL A 91 3.64 10.26 19.03
C VAL A 91 2.51 9.22 19.09
N VAL A 92 2.50 8.29 18.15
CA VAL A 92 1.57 7.16 18.17
C VAL A 92 2.04 6.18 19.24
N THR A 93 1.32 6.12 20.35
CA THR A 93 1.52 5.16 21.43
C THR A 93 0.77 3.88 21.07
N CYS A 94 1.39 3.00 20.30
CA CYS A 94 0.89 1.63 20.11
C CYS A 94 1.84 0.66 20.82
N SER A 95 1.32 -0.05 21.81
CA SER A 95 2.05 -1.08 22.55
C SER A 95 2.37 -2.27 21.65
N ALA A 96 3.49 -2.98 21.92
CA ALA A 96 3.91 -4.16 21.15
C ALA A 96 2.82 -5.25 21.01
N SER A 97 1.94 -5.38 22.00
CA SER A 97 0.78 -6.28 21.98
C SER A 97 -0.28 -5.83 20.98
N GLU A 98 -0.66 -4.55 20.99
CA GLU A 98 -1.58 -3.98 20.01
C GLU A 98 -1.00 -4.06 18.60
N LEU A 99 0.33 -3.91 18.44
CA LEU A 99 1.01 -4.11 17.15
C LEU A 99 0.74 -5.49 16.59
N LYS A 100 0.86 -6.52 17.44
CA LYS A 100 0.69 -7.90 17.05
C LYS A 100 -0.76 -8.16 16.68
N GLU A 101 -1.71 -7.64 17.46
CA GLU A 101 -3.14 -7.75 17.16
C GLU A 101 -3.55 -7.01 15.88
N ILE A 102 -2.96 -5.86 15.57
CA ILE A 102 -3.27 -5.13 14.32
C ILE A 102 -2.63 -5.84 13.10
N ILE A 103 -1.41 -6.35 13.24
CA ILE A 103 -0.68 -7.02 12.16
C ILE A 103 -1.22 -8.43 11.88
N GLU A 104 -1.61 -9.16 12.93
CA GLU A 104 -2.06 -10.56 12.87
C GLU A 104 -3.59 -10.70 13.06
N GLY A 105 -4.30 -9.59 13.24
CA GLY A 105 -5.72 -9.57 13.60
C GLY A 105 -6.64 -10.12 12.52
N PRO A 106 -7.71 -10.84 12.89
CA PRO A 106 -8.61 -11.52 11.96
C PRO A 106 -9.65 -10.62 11.29
N CYS A 107 -9.65 -9.30 11.51
CA CYS A 107 -10.66 -8.39 10.95
C CYS A 107 -10.10 -7.58 9.80
N ASP A 108 -9.58 -8.27 8.80
CA ASP A 108 -9.08 -7.65 7.60
C ASP A 108 -10.18 -7.73 6.54
N GLY A 109 -10.93 -6.64 6.34
CA GLY A 109 -12.16 -6.71 5.55
C GLY A 109 -11.98 -7.21 4.11
N GLU A 110 -13.11 -7.48 3.46
CA GLU A 110 -13.14 -8.17 2.16
C GLU A 110 -12.46 -7.38 1.04
N TRP A 111 -11.81 -8.10 0.12
CA TRP A 111 -11.24 -7.52 -1.09
C TRP A 111 -12.25 -7.53 -2.23
N TYR A 112 -12.23 -6.46 -3.02
CA TYR A 112 -13.08 -6.29 -4.20
C TYR A 112 -12.23 -5.93 -5.42
N TYR A 113 -12.53 -6.56 -6.54
CA TYR A 113 -12.03 -6.21 -7.87
C TYR A 113 -13.03 -5.26 -8.55
N ALA A 114 -12.53 -4.13 -9.03
CA ALA A 114 -13.27 -3.11 -9.76
C ALA A 114 -12.68 -2.92 -11.16
N SER A 115 -13.52 -3.04 -12.18
CA SER A 115 -13.20 -2.78 -13.59
C SER A 115 -14.39 -2.09 -14.24
N ASP A 116 -14.22 -0.81 -14.57
CA ASP A 116 -15.29 0.05 -15.10
C ASP A 116 -16.55 0.00 -14.22
N MET A 117 -17.66 -0.51 -14.76
CA MET A 117 -18.94 -0.63 -14.08
C MET A 117 -19.09 -1.93 -13.26
N SER A 118 -18.10 -2.81 -13.29
CA SER A 118 -18.16 -4.11 -12.61
C SER A 118 -17.37 -4.10 -11.31
N VAL A 119 -18.00 -4.58 -10.23
CA VAL A 119 -17.36 -4.79 -8.93
C VAL A 119 -17.71 -6.18 -8.43
N SER A 120 -16.72 -6.95 -7.97
CA SER A 120 -16.92 -8.31 -7.42
C SER A 120 -15.95 -8.59 -6.29
N SER A 121 -16.38 -9.40 -5.32
CA SER A 121 -15.50 -9.87 -4.24
C SER A 121 -14.42 -10.82 -4.78
N VAL A 122 -13.23 -10.79 -4.18
CA VAL A 122 -12.07 -11.61 -4.54
C VAL A 122 -11.28 -12.01 -3.31
N SER A 123 -10.52 -13.11 -3.40
CA SER A 123 -9.61 -13.52 -2.33
C SER A 123 -8.37 -12.62 -2.25
N GLU A 124 -7.78 -12.51 -1.07
CA GLU A 124 -6.50 -11.80 -0.88
C GLU A 124 -5.37 -12.40 -1.74
N SER A 125 -5.35 -13.73 -1.92
CA SER A 125 -4.37 -14.40 -2.79
C SER A 125 -4.44 -13.87 -4.23
N ARG A 126 -5.64 -13.70 -4.78
CA ARG A 126 -5.83 -13.15 -6.13
C ARG A 126 -5.31 -11.73 -6.24
N VAL A 127 -5.41 -10.94 -5.16
CA VAL A 127 -4.86 -9.59 -5.12
C VAL A 127 -3.34 -9.63 -5.15
N LEU A 128 -2.71 -10.46 -4.31
CA LEU A 128 -1.24 -10.56 -4.20
C LEU A 128 -0.56 -11.14 -5.44
N ASP A 129 -1.28 -11.94 -6.23
CA ASP A 129 -0.78 -12.54 -7.48
C ASP A 129 -0.89 -11.61 -8.70
N THR A 130 -1.44 -10.39 -8.55
CA THR A 130 -1.60 -9.46 -9.67
C THR A 130 -0.30 -8.76 -10.08
N GLU A 131 -0.16 -8.39 -11.36
CA GLU A 131 0.88 -7.46 -11.81
C GLU A 131 0.52 -6.03 -11.37
N ALA A 132 0.90 -5.68 -10.15
CA ALA A 132 0.65 -4.36 -9.59
C ALA A 132 1.41 -3.27 -10.36
N TYR A 133 0.72 -2.17 -10.62
CA TYR A 133 1.27 -0.95 -11.21
C TYR A 133 1.42 0.15 -10.15
N VAL A 134 0.41 0.34 -9.29
CA VAL A 134 0.47 1.25 -8.14
C VAL A 134 -0.07 0.53 -6.91
N LEU A 135 0.60 0.72 -5.78
CA LEU A 135 0.20 0.17 -4.49
C LEU A 135 -0.19 1.30 -3.54
N PHE A 136 -1.30 1.09 -2.82
CA PHE A 136 -1.81 2.02 -1.82
C PHE A 136 -1.75 1.38 -0.44
N TYR A 137 -1.01 2.05 0.44
CA TYR A 137 -0.72 1.62 1.80
C TYR A 137 -1.19 2.68 2.78
N GLU A 138 -1.76 2.25 3.90
CA GLU A 138 -2.14 3.14 5.00
C GLU A 138 -1.33 2.84 6.24
N ARG A 139 -1.02 3.88 7.00
CA ARG A 139 -0.27 3.75 8.24
C ARG A 139 -1.16 3.08 9.28
N ILE A 140 -0.68 1.99 9.85
CA ILE A 140 -1.36 1.29 10.95
C ILE A 140 -0.75 1.60 12.32
N LEU A 141 0.43 2.25 12.35
CA LEU A 141 1.22 2.65 13.53
C LEU A 141 1.95 3.93 13.25
#